data_AF-A0A2V5P8K5-F1
#
_entry.id   AF-A0A2V5P8K5-F1
#
_cell.length_a   1.000
_cell.length_b   1.000
_cell.length_c   1.000
_cell.angle_alpha   90.00
_cell.angle_beta   90.00
_cell.angle_gamma   90.00
#
_symmetry.space_group_name_H-M   'P 1'
#
loop_
_entity.id
_entity.type
_entity.pdbx_description
1 polymer ?
#
loop_
_entity_poly.entity_id
_entity_poly.type
_entity_poly.pdbx_seq_one_letter_code
_entity_poly.pdbx_strand_id
1 'polypeptide(L)'
;ARWAVTMAKVRIRRVASRTRWQLVTFYGNSGAESVGVVDMLAIRKDHSKPMGAAKRGDALQIMLIQVKGGTAARPTPEDATRLRVVAKRHGACDVLLATWKKGMAARFFRLRRASAGDAWAEVTDLDSIFR
;
A
#
# COMPACT_ATOMS: atom_id res chain seq x y z
N ALA A 1 -5.66 -9.57 12.03
CA ALA A 1 -5.10 -9.10 10.73
C ALA A 1 -5.87 -9.59 9.49
N ARG A 2 -6.10 -10.90 9.29
CA ARG A 2 -6.60 -11.49 8.02
C ARG A 2 -7.83 -10.80 7.40
N TRP A 3 -8.86 -10.51 8.20
CA TRP A 3 -10.05 -9.80 7.70
C TRP A 3 -9.75 -8.38 7.21
N ALA A 4 -8.89 -7.64 7.90
CA ALA A 4 -8.50 -6.30 7.45
C ALA A 4 -7.77 -6.35 6.10
N VAL A 5 -6.87 -7.33 5.93
CA VAL A 5 -6.17 -7.56 4.66
C VAL A 5 -7.16 -7.93 3.55
N THR A 6 -8.08 -8.85 3.82
CA THR A 6 -9.15 -9.22 2.88
C THR A 6 -9.97 -8.01 2.47
N MET A 7 -10.41 -7.19 3.41
CA MET A 7 -11.26 -6.03 3.15
C MET A 7 -10.50 -4.91 2.43
N ALA A 8 -9.21 -4.73 2.72
CA ALA A 8 -8.34 -3.86 1.94
C ALA A 8 -8.26 -4.33 0.47
N LYS A 9 -8.02 -5.62 0.24
CA LYS A 9 -8.00 -6.21 -1.12
C LYS A 9 -9.32 -6.03 -1.86
N VAL A 10 -10.45 -6.25 -1.19
CA VAL A 10 -11.78 -6.03 -1.77
C VAL A 10 -11.93 -4.59 -2.25
N ARG A 11 -11.56 -3.61 -1.42
CA ARG A 11 -11.70 -2.19 -1.77
C ARG A 11 -10.75 -1.79 -2.90
N ILE A 12 -9.49 -2.25 -2.87
CA ILE A 12 -8.51 -1.98 -3.94
C ILE A 12 -8.94 -2.62 -5.26
N ARG A 13 -9.37 -3.88 -5.27
CA ARG A 13 -9.75 -4.58 -6.52
C ARG A 13 -10.90 -3.90 -7.27
N ARG A 14 -11.81 -3.22 -6.56
CA ARG A 14 -12.89 -2.45 -7.19
C ARG A 14 -12.36 -1.30 -8.06
N VAL A 15 -11.33 -0.59 -7.57
CA VAL A 15 -10.74 0.55 -8.29
C VAL A 15 -9.60 0.14 -9.24
N ALA A 16 -8.85 -0.91 -8.90
CA ALA A 16 -7.68 -1.33 -9.67
C ALA A 16 -8.00 -2.28 -10.85
N SER A 17 -9.28 -2.63 -11.04
CA SER A 17 -9.73 -3.60 -12.06
C SER A 17 -9.34 -3.20 -13.49
N ARG A 18 -9.27 -1.90 -13.78
CA ARG A 18 -8.97 -1.36 -15.12
C ARG A 18 -7.47 -1.21 -15.39
N THR A 19 -6.64 -1.32 -14.35
CA THR A 19 -5.23 -0.91 -14.39
C THR A 19 -4.25 -2.04 -14.10
N ARG A 20 -4.75 -3.28 -14.07
CA ARG A 20 -3.97 -4.53 -14.00
C ARG A 20 -2.99 -4.61 -12.81
N TRP A 21 -3.30 -3.93 -11.70
CA TRP A 21 -2.54 -4.11 -10.48
C TRP A 21 -2.71 -5.52 -9.94
N GLN A 22 -1.59 -6.13 -9.56
CA GLN A 22 -1.53 -7.38 -8.83
C GLN A 22 -1.32 -7.07 -7.35
N LEU A 23 -1.98 -7.83 -6.49
CA LEU A 23 -1.85 -7.70 -5.03
C LEU A 23 -1.16 -8.93 -4.47
N VAL A 24 0.00 -8.72 -3.85
CA VAL A 24 0.79 -9.75 -3.17
C VAL A 24 0.69 -9.52 -1.68
N THR A 25 0.29 -10.54 -0.93
CA THR A 25 0.11 -10.44 0.52
C THR A 25 1.22 -11.22 1.22
N PHE A 26 1.81 -10.65 2.26
CA PHE A 26 2.83 -11.30 3.08
C PHE A 26 2.21 -11.85 4.35
N TYR A 27 2.25 -13.17 4.51
CA TYR A 27 1.85 -13.85 5.73
C TYR A 27 3.08 -14.50 6.37
N GLY A 28 3.13 -14.51 7.70
CA GLY A 28 4.11 -15.28 8.45
C GLY A 28 3.80 -16.77 8.41
N ASN A 29 4.65 -17.55 9.07
CA ASN A 29 4.46 -18.99 9.18
C ASN A 29 3.04 -19.32 9.68
N SER A 30 2.45 -20.36 9.11
CA SER A 30 1.08 -20.82 9.42
C SER A 30 -0.04 -19.78 9.18
N GLY A 31 0.19 -18.79 8.32
CA GLY A 31 -0.82 -17.78 7.97
C GLY A 31 -0.98 -16.67 9.01
N ALA A 32 -0.06 -16.59 9.96
CA ALA A 32 0.04 -15.50 10.93
C ALA A 32 0.48 -14.18 10.26
N GLU A 33 0.56 -13.10 11.03
CA GLU A 33 1.15 -11.83 10.56
C GLU A 33 2.64 -12.03 10.28
N SER A 34 3.12 -11.53 9.14
CA SER A 34 4.55 -11.57 8.82
C SER A 34 5.27 -10.49 9.64
N VAL A 35 6.52 -10.75 10.04
CA VAL A 35 7.36 -9.71 10.64
C VAL A 35 7.64 -8.62 9.59
N GLY A 36 7.47 -7.35 9.96
CA GLY A 36 7.77 -6.20 9.10
C GLY A 36 6.70 -5.12 9.17
N VAL A 37 6.92 -4.02 8.44
CA VAL A 37 5.97 -2.90 8.35
C VAL A 37 5.08 -2.96 7.11
N VAL A 38 5.36 -3.89 6.18
CA VAL A 38 4.62 -4.06 4.93
C VAL A 38 3.86 -5.37 4.96
N ASP A 39 2.53 -5.29 4.91
CA ASP A 39 1.64 -6.44 4.92
C ASP A 39 1.24 -6.88 3.51
N MET A 40 1.26 -5.94 2.57
CA MET A 40 0.85 -6.16 1.18
C MET A 40 1.62 -5.25 0.23
N LEU A 41 1.80 -5.74 -1.00
CA LEU A 41 2.36 -5.02 -2.13
C LEU A 41 1.29 -4.94 -3.22
N ALA A 42 1.11 -3.76 -3.82
CA ALA A 42 0.49 -3.63 -5.13
C ALA A 42 1.57 -3.42 -6.19
N ILE A 43 1.53 -4.19 -7.27
CA ILE A 43 2.52 -4.10 -8.35
C ILE A 43 1.85 -4.16 -9.73
N ARG A 44 2.34 -3.37 -10.69
CA ARG A 44 1.98 -3.48 -12.11
C ARG A 44 3.16 -3.11 -13.00
N LYS A 45 3.06 -3.40 -14.30
CA LYS A 45 3.96 -2.81 -15.31
C LYS A 45 3.74 -1.30 -15.39
N ASP A 46 4.84 -0.57 -15.48
CA ASP A 46 4.81 0.86 -15.75
C ASP A 46 4.72 1.10 -17.26
N HIS A 47 3.58 1.61 -17.72
CA HIS A 47 3.34 1.99 -19.11
C HIS A 47 3.47 3.49 -19.35
N SER A 48 4.06 4.25 -18.42
CA SER A 48 4.44 5.64 -18.62
C SER A 48 5.61 5.78 -19.59
N LYS A 49 6.07 7.02 -19.80
CA LYS A 49 7.18 7.31 -20.72
C LYS A 49 8.46 6.61 -20.21
N PRO A 50 9.11 5.76 -21.02
CA PRO A 50 10.31 5.07 -20.60
C PRO A 50 11.49 6.04 -20.37
N MET A 51 12.44 5.63 -19.54
CA MET A 51 13.68 6.37 -19.28
C MET A 51 14.89 5.66 -19.90
N GLY A 52 15.81 6.43 -20.47
CA GLY A 52 17.05 5.89 -21.05
C GLY A 52 16.77 4.88 -22.17
N ALA A 53 17.43 3.72 -22.10
CA ALA A 53 17.28 2.64 -23.07
C ALA A 53 16.09 1.69 -22.81
N ALA A 54 15.33 1.91 -21.74
CA ALA A 54 14.18 1.07 -21.40
C ALA A 54 13.05 1.23 -22.43
N LYS A 55 12.22 0.20 -22.57
CA LYS A 55 10.98 0.24 -23.34
C LYS A 55 9.77 0.39 -22.42
N ARG A 56 8.67 0.81 -23.03
CA ARG A 56 7.38 0.92 -22.33
C ARG A 56 6.98 -0.45 -21.76
N GLY A 57 6.74 -0.51 -20.45
CA GLY A 57 6.38 -1.75 -19.76
C GLY A 57 7.54 -2.58 -19.21
N ASP A 58 8.80 -2.14 -19.40
CA ASP A 58 9.97 -2.79 -18.80
C ASP A 58 10.06 -2.48 -17.29
N ALA A 59 9.70 -1.26 -16.90
CA ALA A 59 9.68 -0.84 -15.50
C ALA A 59 8.42 -1.34 -14.77
N LEU A 60 8.48 -1.33 -13.44
CA LEU A 60 7.38 -1.70 -12.56
C LEU A 60 6.99 -0.52 -11.66
N GLN A 61 5.70 -0.39 -11.39
CA GLN A 61 5.20 0.47 -10.32
C GLN A 61 4.88 -0.39 -9.11
N ILE A 62 5.36 0.05 -7.95
CA ILE A 62 5.32 -0.69 -6.69
C ILE A 62 4.69 0.24 -5.64
N MET A 63 3.63 -0.20 -4.99
CA MET A 63 3.05 0.48 -3.82
C MET A 63 3.09 -0.44 -2.61
N LEU A 64 3.68 0.05 -1.52
CA LEU A 64 3.75 -0.69 -0.26
C LEU A 64 2.50 -0.40 0.58
N ILE A 65 1.93 -1.42 1.21
CA ILE A 65 0.68 -1.29 1.94
C ILE A 65 0.84 -1.91 3.32
N GLN A 66 0.69 -1.07 4.36
CA GLN A 66 0.51 -1.52 5.74
C GLN A 66 -0.99 -1.66 6.03
N VAL A 67 -1.39 -2.65 6.80
CA VAL A 67 -2.79 -2.95 7.10
C VAL A 67 -3.00 -2.98 8.61
N LYS A 68 -3.98 -2.21 9.10
CA LYS A 68 -4.40 -2.22 10.51
C LYS A 68 -5.89 -2.59 10.64
N GLY A 69 -6.20 -3.49 11.56
CA GLY A 69 -7.54 -4.04 11.74
C GLY A 69 -8.08 -3.91 13.15
N GLY A 70 -9.39 -3.68 13.29
CA GLY A 70 -10.09 -3.71 14.57
C GLY A 70 -9.61 -2.62 15.53
N THR A 71 -9.05 -3.04 16.66
CA THR A 71 -8.51 -2.19 17.73
C THR A 71 -7.01 -1.92 17.60
N ALA A 72 -6.36 -2.43 16.55
CA ALA A 72 -4.94 -2.18 16.33
C ALA A 72 -4.66 -0.67 16.25
N ALA A 73 -3.61 -0.22 16.93
CA ALA A 73 -3.19 1.17 16.93
C ALA A 73 -2.81 1.64 15.52
N ARG A 74 -2.92 2.96 15.29
CA ARG A 74 -2.35 3.57 14.09
C ARG A 74 -0.82 3.42 14.09
N PRO A 75 -0.18 3.42 12.91
CA PRO A 75 1.28 3.36 12.81
C PRO A 75 1.94 4.51 13.58
N THR A 76 3.06 4.20 14.22
CA THR A 76 3.86 5.19 14.96
C THR A 76 4.68 6.07 14.00
N PRO A 77 5.26 7.18 14.49
CA PRO A 77 6.25 7.94 13.70
C PRO A 77 7.47 7.09 13.28
N GLU A 78 7.84 6.10 14.09
CA GLU A 78 8.90 5.15 13.76
C GLU A 78 8.48 4.24 12.60
N ASP A 79 7.26 3.70 12.62
CA ASP A 79 6.71 2.90 11.51
C ASP A 79 6.74 3.69 10.19
N ALA A 80 6.32 4.96 10.24
CA ALA A 80 6.36 5.86 9.09
C ALA A 80 7.80 6.06 8.56
N THR A 81 8.78 6.22 9.46
CA THR A 81 10.20 6.34 9.09
C THR A 81 10.69 5.06 8.43
N ARG A 82 10.42 3.90 9.02
CA ARG A 82 10.79 2.58 8.47
C ARG A 82 10.16 2.36 7.10
N LEU A 83 8.89 2.70 6.92
CA LEU A 83 8.21 2.61 5.62
C LEU A 83 8.84 3.51 4.55
N ARG A 84 9.28 4.73 4.89
CA ARG A 84 10.01 5.59 3.94
C ARG A 84 11.33 4.97 3.51
N VAL A 85 12.07 4.35 4.42
CA VAL A 85 13.32 3.64 4.11
C VAL A 85 13.06 2.47 3.16
N VAL A 86 12.04 1.65 3.44
CA VAL A 86 11.68 0.50 2.58
C VAL A 86 11.18 0.98 1.21
N ALA A 87 10.35 2.03 1.17
CA ALA A 87 9.86 2.62 -0.07
C ALA A 87 11.01 3.11 -0.95
N LYS A 88 11.97 3.84 -0.36
CA LYS A 88 13.18 4.30 -1.07
C LYS A 88 14.01 3.13 -1.60
N ARG A 89 14.23 2.10 -0.77
CA ARG A 89 15.03 0.92 -1.13
C ARG A 89 14.46 0.16 -2.34
N HIS A 90 13.14 0.07 -2.44
CA HIS A 90 12.47 -0.68 -3.50
C HIS A 90 11.92 0.20 -4.63
N GLY A 91 12.21 1.51 -4.62
CA GLY A 91 11.69 2.43 -5.63
C GLY A 91 10.17 2.50 -5.65
N ALA A 92 9.50 2.33 -4.50
CA ALA A 92 8.06 2.37 -4.42
C ALA A 92 7.53 3.76 -4.79
N CYS A 93 6.53 3.82 -5.66
CA CYS A 93 5.90 5.06 -6.07
C CYS A 93 4.94 5.61 -5.01
N ASP A 94 4.43 4.74 -4.13
CA ASP A 94 3.56 5.12 -3.03
C ASP A 94 3.63 4.19 -1.81
N VAL A 95 3.16 4.70 -0.68
CA VAL A 95 2.95 3.92 0.55
C VAL A 95 1.56 4.23 1.10
N LEU A 96 0.76 3.18 1.28
CA LEU A 96 -0.58 3.27 1.82
C LEU A 96 -0.68 2.59 3.19
N LEU A 97 -1.52 3.15 4.05
CA LEU A 97 -2.07 2.49 5.22
C LEU A 97 -3.53 2.17 4.92
N ALA A 98 -3.89 0.89 4.95
CA ALA A 98 -5.28 0.45 4.93
C ALA A 98 -5.75 0.19 6.36
N THR A 99 -6.86 0.82 6.77
CA THR A 99 -7.49 0.56 8.06
C THR A 99 -8.87 -0.05 7.88
N TRP A 100 -9.23 -1.00 8.73
CA TRP A 100 -10.54 -1.63 8.67
C TRP A 100 -11.09 -1.97 10.06
N LYS A 101 -12.37 -1.69 10.27
CA LYS A 101 -13.14 -2.11 11.43
C LYS A 101 -14.37 -2.89 10.97
N LYS A 102 -14.80 -3.88 11.75
CA LYS A 102 -15.99 -4.69 11.43
C LYS A 102 -17.20 -3.79 11.24
N GLY A 103 -17.98 -4.05 10.19
CA GLY A 103 -19.15 -3.25 9.82
C GLY A 103 -18.83 -1.97 9.02
N MET A 104 -17.56 -1.63 8.82
CA MET A 104 -17.15 -0.45 8.04
C MET A 104 -16.43 -0.84 6.74
N ALA A 105 -16.42 0.08 5.78
CA ALA A 105 -15.55 -0.01 4.61
C ALA A 105 -14.08 0.21 5.02
N ALA A 106 -13.14 -0.41 4.30
CA ALA A 106 -11.72 -0.14 4.48
C ALA A 106 -11.41 1.30 4.05
N ARG A 107 -10.71 2.04 4.91
CA ARG A 107 -10.21 3.40 4.66
C ARG A 107 -8.73 3.35 4.33
N PHE A 108 -8.27 4.35 3.58
CA PHE A 108 -6.90 4.41 3.09
C PHE A 108 -6.28 5.74 3.45
N PHE A 109 -4.99 5.70 3.77
CA PHE A 109 -4.19 6.88 4.03
C PHE A 109 -2.89 6.76 3.25
N ARG A 110 -2.43 7.87 2.69
CA ARG A 110 -1.17 7.97 1.97
C ARG A 110 -0.09 8.52 2.89
N LEU A 111 1.09 7.90 2.87
CA LEU A 111 2.24 8.41 3.61
C LEU A 111 2.79 9.66 2.93
N ARG A 112 2.88 10.77 3.66
CA ARG A 112 3.49 12.01 3.18
C ARG A 112 5.00 11.86 3.08
N ARG A 113 5.57 12.43 2.01
CA ARG A 113 7.03 12.46 1.76
C ARG A 113 7.76 13.31 2.79
N ALA A 114 7.18 14.43 3.23
CA ALA A 114 7.74 15.31 4.25
C ALA A 114 7.33 14.92 5.68
N SER A 115 8.14 15.30 6.65
CA SER A 115 8.01 14.95 8.08
C SER A 115 7.29 16.00 8.94
N ALA A 116 6.82 17.11 8.37
CA ALA A 116 6.11 18.13 9.15
C ALA A 116 4.62 17.77 9.30
N GLY A 117 4.18 17.43 10.53
CA GLY A 117 2.79 17.16 10.89
C GLY A 117 2.41 15.67 10.91
N ASP A 118 1.11 15.38 10.78
CA ASP A 118 0.62 13.99 10.63
C ASP A 118 1.26 13.36 9.37
N ALA A 119 1.94 12.23 9.53
CA ALA A 119 2.57 11.53 8.43
C ALA A 119 1.54 11.00 7.41
N TRP A 120 0.28 10.86 7.80
CA TRP A 120 -0.76 10.21 7.00
C TRP A 120 -1.79 11.20 6.48
N ALA A 121 -1.99 11.23 5.16
CA ALA A 121 -3.09 11.97 4.53
C ALA A 121 -4.22 10.99 4.20
N GLU A 122 -5.46 11.26 4.59
CA GLU A 122 -6.58 10.41 4.16
C GLU A 122 -6.76 10.47 2.64
N VAL A 123 -6.98 9.29 2.05
CA VAL A 123 -7.30 9.13 0.63
C VAL A 123 -8.83 9.03 0.51
N THR A 124 -9.45 10.11 0.05
CA THR A 124 -10.90 10.18 -0.20
C THR A 124 -11.27 9.56 -1.55
N ASP A 125 -10.39 9.69 -2.55
CA ASP A 125 -10.51 9.05 -3.86
C ASP A 125 -9.40 8.02 -4.08
N LEU A 126 -9.69 6.76 -3.74
CA LEU A 126 -8.76 5.65 -3.95
C LEU A 126 -8.52 5.35 -5.43
N ASP A 127 -9.47 5.66 -6.31
CA ASP A 127 -9.34 5.40 -7.73
C ASP A 127 -8.20 6.23 -8.35
N SER A 128 -8.06 7.49 -7.93
CA SER A 128 -6.95 8.36 -8.33
C SER A 128 -5.56 7.78 -8.02
N ILE A 129 -5.44 6.97 -6.96
CA ILE A 129 -4.17 6.34 -6.58
C ILE A 129 -3.83 5.17 -7.51
N PHE A 130 -4.84 4.40 -7.92
CA PHE A 130 -4.65 3.18 -8.70
C PHE A 130 -4.80 3.37 -10.23
N ARG A 131 -5.05 4.59 -10.70
CA ARG A 131 -5.09 4.93 -12.13
C ARG A 131 -3.72 4.85 -12.80
#